data_AF-A0A7Y7M960-F1
#
_entry.id   AF-A0A7Y7M960-F1
#
_cell.length_a   1.000
_cell.length_b   1.000
_cell.length_c   1.000
_cell.angle_alpha   90.00
_cell.angle_beta   90.00
_cell.angle_gamma   90.00
#
_symmetry.space_group_name_H-M   'P 1'
#
loop_
_entity.id
_entity.type
_entity.pdbx_description
1 polymer ?
#
loop_
_entity_poly.entity_id
_entity_poly.type
_entity_poly.pdbx_seq_one_letter_code
_entity_poly.pdbx_strand_id
1 'polypeptide(L)' 'IEIMAGSGVNPANVAALVRRTGVGAVHGSCRGPARPSPAAVVSLGFGAERITADSGVVRAMVDALETCRNGP' A
#
# COMPACT_ATOMS: atom_id res chain seq x y z
N ILE A 1 10.82 20.50 -1.39
CA ILE A 1 10.25 19.61 -0.36
C ILE A 1 9.01 18.97 -0.95
N GLU A 2 8.79 17.67 -0.76
CA GLU A 2 7.62 16.95 -1.28
C GLU A 2 6.81 16.39 -0.11
N ILE A 3 5.49 16.54 -0.17
CA ILE A 3 4.56 16.00 0.84
C ILE A 3 3.94 14.73 0.28
N MET A 4 4.17 13.61 0.97
CA MET A 4 3.62 12.30 0.61
C MET A 4 2.53 11.90 1.61
N ALA A 5 1.29 11.75 1.13
CA ALA A 5 0.24 11.20 1.97
C ALA A 5 0.50 9.71 2.22
N GLY A 6 0.48 9.29 3.49
CA GLY A 6 0.73 7.91 3.90
C GLY A 6 -0.22 7.45 5.00
N SER A 7 0.06 6.28 5.59
CA SER A 7 -0.72 5.67 6.68
C SER A 7 -2.16 5.31 6.31
N GLY A 8 -2.33 4.14 5.69
CA GLY A 8 -3.66 3.62 5.32
C GLY A 8 -4.09 3.94 3.88
N VAL A 9 -3.22 4.57 3.10
CA VAL A 9 -3.42 4.72 1.65
C VAL A 9 -3.45 3.34 0.99
N ASN A 10 -4.48 3.10 0.18
CA ASN A 10 -4.75 1.84 -0.51
C ASN A 10 -5.51 2.10 -1.83
N PRO A 11 -5.65 1.09 -2.72
CA PRO A 11 -6.28 1.27 -4.03
C PRO A 11 -7.70 1.85 -3.99
N ALA A 12 -8.46 1.59 -2.92
CA ALA A 12 -9.85 2.04 -2.82
C ALA A 12 -9.99 3.53 -2.45
N ASN A 13 -8.98 4.13 -1.80
CA ASN A 13 -9.07 5.51 -1.33
C ASN A 13 -8.12 6.49 -2.04
N VAL A 14 -7.08 5.99 -2.72
CA VAL A 14 -6.00 6.83 -3.19
C VAL A 14 -6.42 7.89 -4.22
N ALA A 15 -7.29 7.53 -5.17
CA ALA A 15 -7.74 8.44 -6.21
C ALA A 15 -8.54 9.61 -5.59
N ALA A 16 -9.44 9.30 -4.67
CA ALA A 16 -10.21 10.32 -3.95
C ALA A 16 -9.30 11.20 -3.07
N LEU A 17 -8.28 10.61 -2.43
CA LEU A 17 -7.32 11.36 -1.63
C LEU A 17 -6.53 12.34 -2.49
N VAL A 18 -5.97 11.90 -3.62
CA VAL A 18 -5.23 12.76 -4.55
C VAL A 18 -6.14 13.87 -5.09
N ARG A 19 -7.37 13.55 -5.55
CA ARG A 19 -8.33 14.55 -6.04
C ARG A 19 -8.67 15.63 -5.01
N ARG A 20 -8.87 15.23 -3.76
CA ARG A 20 -9.31 16.15 -2.69
C ARG A 20 -8.19 17.02 -2.13
N THR A 21 -6.96 16.53 -2.15
CA THR A 21 -5.82 17.17 -1.46
C THR A 21 -4.80 17.77 -2.41
N GLY A 22 -4.76 17.31 -3.67
CA GLY A 22 -3.77 17.75 -4.66
C GLY A 22 -2.35 17.25 -4.41
N VAL A 23 -2.14 16.27 -3.52
CA VAL A 23 -0.79 15.71 -3.26
C VAL A 23 -0.21 15.07 -4.52
N GLY A 24 1.06 15.36 -4.80
CA GLY A 24 1.78 14.83 -5.97
C GLY A 24 2.33 13.41 -5.78
N ALA A 25 2.43 12.94 -4.53
CA ALA A 25 2.99 11.64 -4.19
C ALA A 25 2.27 11.00 -2.98
N VAL A 26 2.30 9.67 -2.93
CA VAL A 26 1.64 8.87 -1.88
C VAL A 26 2.53 7.70 -1.45
N HIS A 27 2.41 7.28 -0.20
CA HIS A 27 3.12 6.13 0.37
C HIS A 27 2.13 5.07 0.86
N GLY A 28 2.10 3.92 0.18
CA GLY A 28 1.25 2.79 0.51
C GLY A 28 2.07 1.54 0.87
N SER A 29 1.60 0.77 1.85
CA SER A 29 2.30 -0.47 2.25
C SER A 29 2.05 -1.66 1.32
N CYS A 30 1.02 -1.59 0.47
CA CYS A 30 0.63 -2.59 -0.54
C CYS A 30 0.70 -4.04 -0.05
N ARG A 31 0.29 -4.27 1.20
CA ARG A 31 0.40 -5.55 1.89
C ARG A 31 -0.43 -6.64 1.19
N GLY A 32 0.21 -7.79 0.96
CA GLY A 32 -0.46 -9.03 0.63
C GLY A 32 -1.03 -9.75 1.85
N PRO A 33 -1.54 -10.99 1.66
CA PRO A 33 -2.00 -11.80 2.77
C PRO A 33 -0.85 -12.12 3.74
N ALA A 34 -1.16 -12.11 5.03
CA ALA A 34 -0.24 -12.57 6.07
C ALA A 34 0.07 -14.06 5.87
N ARG A 35 1.34 -14.42 6.02
CA ARG A 35 1.82 -15.80 5.97
C ARG A 35 2.44 -16.16 7.31
N PRO A 36 2.25 -17.39 7.80
CA PRO A 36 2.89 -17.82 9.03
C PRO A 36 4.41 -17.81 8.88
N SER A 37 5.10 -17.36 9.92
CA SER A 37 6.55 -17.41 10.02
C SER A 37 7.02 -18.84 10.32
N PRO A 38 8.25 -19.23 9.89
CA PRO A 38 8.83 -20.52 10.29
C PRO A 38 8.93 -20.66 11.81
N ALA A 39 8.74 -21.87 12.33
CA ALA A 39 8.73 -22.11 13.78
C ALA A 39 10.00 -21.61 14.50
N ALA A 40 11.18 -21.74 13.87
CA ALA A 40 12.44 -21.23 14.42
C ALA A 40 12.46 -19.68 14.54
N VAL A 41 11.82 -18.97 13.62
CA VAL A 41 11.68 -17.50 13.67
C VAL A 41 10.75 -17.11 14.81
N VAL A 42 9.67 -17.87 15.01
CA VAL A 42 8.72 -17.67 16.10
C VAL A 42 9.37 -17.96 17.45
N SER A 43 10.15 -19.05 17.58
CA SER A 43 10.82 -19.41 18.84
C SER A 43 11.85 -18.39 19.29
N LEU A 44 12.44 -17.65 18.35
CA LEU A 44 13.37 -16.55 18.62
C LEU A 44 12.64 -15.23 18.97
N GLY A 45 11.30 -15.19 18.88
CA GLY A 45 10.49 -14.03 19.25
C GLY A 45 10.33 -12.97 18.15
N PHE A 46 10.68 -13.28 16.90
CA PHE A 46 10.62 -12.29 15.80
C PHE A 46 9.22 -12.08 15.18
N GLY A 47 8.21 -12.81 15.66
CA GLY A 47 6.81 -12.65 15.24
C GLY A 47 6.22 -13.87 14.50
N ALA A 48 4.93 -14.10 14.72
CA ALA A 48 4.20 -15.26 14.21
C ALA A 48 3.84 -15.18 12.72
N GLU A 49 3.78 -13.97 12.17
CA GLU A 49 3.36 -13.73 10.80
C GLU A 49 4.32 -12.80 10.07
N ARG A 50 4.42 -13.00 8.75
CA ARG A 50 5.12 -12.13 7.82
C ARG A 50 4.16 -11.65 6.76
N ILE A 51 4.28 -10.36 6.45
CA ILE A 51 3.54 -9.72 5.36
C ILE A 51 4.56 -9.16 4.37
N THR A 52 4.34 -9.41 3.09
CA THR A 52 5.14 -8.83 2.01
C THR A 52 4.26 -7.92 1.16
N ALA A 53 4.88 -6.98 0.45
CA ALA A 53 4.18 -6.25 -0.59
C ALA A 53 3.69 -7.24 -1.66
N ASP A 54 2.48 -7.01 -2.16
CA ASP A 54 1.83 -7.82 -3.18
C ASP A 54 1.76 -7.05 -4.49
N SER A 55 2.24 -7.67 -5.57
CA SER A 55 2.30 -7.02 -6.89
C SER A 55 0.91 -6.71 -7.45
N GLY A 56 -0.12 -7.50 -7.13
CA GLY A 56 -1.50 -7.23 -7.53
C GLY A 56 -2.05 -5.98 -6.82
N VAL A 57 -1.76 -5.82 -5.53
CA VAL A 57 -2.14 -4.61 -4.78
C VAL A 57 -1.38 -3.38 -5.29
N VAL A 58 -0.09 -3.52 -5.60
CA VAL A 58 0.70 -2.46 -6.23
C VAL A 58 0.10 -2.07 -7.58
N ARG A 59 -0.26 -3.05 -8.41
CA ARG A 59 -0.90 -2.81 -9.72
C ARG A 59 -2.20 -2.04 -9.56
N ALA A 60 -3.09 -2.49 -8.68
CA ALA A 60 -4.34 -1.81 -8.40
C ALA A 60 -4.13 -0.36 -7.88
N MET A 61 -3.07 -0.13 -7.11
CA MET A 61 -2.68 1.21 -6.67
C MET A 61 -2.32 2.12 -7.86
N VAL A 62 -1.50 1.60 -8.78
CA VAL A 62 -1.09 2.33 -9.98
C VAL A 62 -2.31 2.60 -10.86
N ASP A 63 -3.14 1.60 -11.12
CA ASP A 63 -4.33 1.74 -11.96
C ASP A 63 -5.28 2.82 -11.41
N ALA A 64 -5.52 2.85 -10.09
CA ALA A 64 -6.34 3.87 -9.45
C ALA A 64 -5.76 5.30 -9.59
N LEU A 65 -4.43 5.45 -9.51
CA LEU A 65 -3.74 6.72 -9.73
C LEU A 65 -3.79 7.17 -11.20
N GLU A 66 -3.66 6.23 -12.14
CA GLU A 66 -3.73 6.54 -13.57
C GLU A 66 -5.14 6.96 -13.99
N THR A 67 -6.18 6.26 -13.55
CA THR A 67 -7.57 6.69 -13.74
C THR A 67 -7.83 8.07 -13.11
N CYS A 68 -7.20 8.37 -11.98
CA CYS A 68 -7.30 9.70 -11.37
C CYS A 68 -6.69 10.79 -12.27
N ARG A 69 -5.53 10.52 -12.88
CA ARG A 69 -4.79 11.47 -13.72
C ARG A 69 -5.43 11.69 -15.09
N ASN A 70 -6.01 10.66 -15.67
CA ASN A 70 -6.58 10.71 -17.02
C ASN A 70 -8.02 11.26 -17.07
N GLY A 71 -8.60 11.58 -15.90
CA GLY A 71 -10.03 11.93 -15.79
C GLY A 71 -10.95 10.71 -15.94
N PRO A 72 -12.19 10.77 -15.44
CA PRO A 72 -13.22 9.83 -15.85
C PRO A 72 -13.58 9.98 -17.34
#